data_AF-A0A1E3LTV9-F1
#
_entry.id   AF-A0A1E3LTV9-F1
#
_cell.length_a   1.000
_cell.length_b   1.000
_cell.length_c   1.000
_cell.angle_alpha   90.00
_cell.angle_beta   90.00
_cell.angle_gamma   90.00
#
_symmetry.space_group_name_H-M   'P 1'
#
loop_
_entity.id
_entity.type
_entity.pdbx_description
1 polymer ?
#
loop_
_entity_poly.entity_id
_entity_poly.type
_entity_poly.pdbx_seq_one_letter_code
_entity_poly.pdbx_strand_id
1 'polypeptide(L)'
;MDGDRDQNAIPCDGCIECCKSEQVILRPEAGDDLSTFDFEYIESALYPGRKVPALKRDPQTGNCVYLMADGCAIHGRAPAICRRFHCARTFKALGRLSRAQRDRLWARGDVLEEAIVERGRDRHRLAKALGLDNVLDTDMQVAAFEALAAAPRRR
;
A
#
# COMPACT_ATOMS: atom_id res chain seq x y z
N MET A 1 22.73 -3.46 -8.85
CA MET A 1 22.43 -2.02 -8.78
C MET A 1 21.21 -1.78 -9.63
N ASP A 2 20.01 -1.98 -9.07
CA ASP A 2 18.72 -1.73 -9.75
C ASP A 2 18.28 -0.28 -9.49
N GLY A 3 19.05 0.68 -10.02
CA GLY A 3 18.82 2.12 -9.81
C GLY A 3 17.71 2.71 -10.68
N ASP A 4 17.11 1.95 -11.59
CA ASP A 4 16.28 2.48 -12.68
C ASP A 4 14.76 2.35 -12.46
N ARG A 5 14.33 1.85 -11.27
CA ARG A 5 12.92 1.59 -10.95
C ARG A 5 12.53 2.06 -9.54
N ASP A 6 13.03 3.22 -9.13
CA ASP A 6 12.59 3.82 -7.87
C ASP A 6 11.27 4.58 -8.04
N GLN A 7 10.16 3.89 -7.76
CA GLN A 7 8.83 4.50 -7.74
C GLN A 7 8.71 5.66 -6.73
N ASN A 8 9.60 5.77 -5.74
CA ASN A 8 9.58 6.88 -4.77
C ASN A 8 10.09 8.20 -5.37
N ALA A 9 10.63 8.19 -6.59
CA ALA A 9 10.88 9.39 -7.37
C ALA A 9 9.58 10.16 -7.70
N ILE A 10 8.42 9.50 -7.63
CA ILE A 10 7.10 10.13 -7.69
C ILE A 10 6.72 10.50 -6.25
N PRO A 11 6.70 11.79 -5.88
CA PRO A 11 6.45 12.18 -4.49
C PRO A 11 5.05 11.77 -4.06
N CYS A 12 4.90 11.39 -2.79
CA CYS A 12 3.60 11.21 -2.14
C CYS A 12 2.97 12.55 -1.71
N ASP A 13 3.81 13.59 -1.60
CA ASP A 13 3.49 14.98 -1.22
C ASP A 13 2.62 15.03 0.04
N GLY A 14 3.11 14.38 1.10
CA GLY A 14 2.51 14.40 2.44
C GLY A 14 1.22 13.60 2.58
N CYS A 15 0.85 12.77 1.60
CA CYS A 15 -0.35 11.95 1.69
C CYS A 15 -0.26 10.94 2.85
N ILE A 16 -1.34 10.87 3.63
CA ILE A 16 -1.45 10.02 4.82
C ILE A 16 -2.52 8.92 4.70
N GLU A 17 -3.16 8.74 3.54
CA GLU A 17 -4.33 7.85 3.43
C GLU A 17 -4.01 6.40 3.80
N CYS A 18 -2.88 5.85 3.35
CA CYS A 18 -2.48 4.49 3.74
C CYS A 18 -2.18 4.36 5.24
N CYS A 19 -1.88 5.46 5.95
CA CYS A 19 -1.65 5.44 7.40
C CYS A 19 -2.96 5.34 8.20
N LYS A 20 -4.11 5.64 7.59
CA LYS A 20 -5.42 5.62 8.25
C LYS A 20 -6.06 4.24 8.22
N SER A 21 -5.93 3.52 7.10
CA SER A 21 -6.68 2.28 6.86
C SER A 21 -5.83 1.01 6.96
N GLU A 22 -4.54 1.06 6.60
CA GLU A 22 -3.73 -0.16 6.49
C GLU A 22 -3.08 -0.59 7.81
N GLN A 23 -3.04 -1.90 8.01
CA GLN A 23 -2.23 -2.53 9.04
C GLN A 23 -0.86 -2.89 8.44
N VAL A 24 0.17 -2.15 8.84
CA VAL A 24 1.52 -2.34 8.29
C VAL A 24 2.24 -3.46 9.03
N ILE A 25 2.37 -4.62 8.38
CA ILE A 25 3.17 -5.75 8.87
C ILE A 25 4.66 -5.44 8.65
N LEU A 26 5.46 -5.58 9.70
CA LEU A 26 6.92 -5.43 9.62
C LEU A 26 7.54 -6.72 9.09
N ARG A 27 8.60 -6.56 8.29
CA ARG A 27 9.29 -7.64 7.58
C ARG A 27 10.79 -7.62 7.90
N PRO A 28 11.22 -8.19 9.04
CA PRO A 28 12.64 -8.23 9.40
C PRO A 28 13.52 -8.86 8.30
N GLU A 29 13.00 -9.89 7.62
CA GLU A 29 13.67 -10.53 6.49
C GLU A 29 13.81 -9.63 5.25
N ALA A 30 13.07 -8.52 5.19
CA ALA A 30 13.16 -7.50 4.15
C ALA A 30 13.89 -6.23 4.66
N GLY A 31 14.59 -6.33 5.79
CA GLY A 31 15.42 -5.27 6.35
C GLY A 31 14.71 -4.33 7.33
N ASP A 32 13.52 -4.66 7.82
CA ASP A 32 12.89 -3.87 8.88
C ASP A 32 13.54 -4.17 10.25
N ASP A 33 14.20 -3.17 10.84
CA ASP A 33 14.73 -3.29 12.20
C ASP A 33 13.64 -3.00 13.23
N LEU A 34 13.11 -4.08 13.84
CA LEU A 34 12.04 -4.01 14.84
C LEU A 34 12.40 -3.12 16.03
N SER A 35 13.68 -2.98 16.40
CA SER A 35 14.10 -2.15 17.54
C SER A 35 13.84 -0.66 17.31
N THR A 36 13.61 -0.25 16.07
CA THR A 36 13.38 1.15 15.69
C THR A 36 11.90 1.51 15.57
N PHE A 37 10.99 0.55 15.72
CA PHE A 37 9.55 0.74 15.52
C PHE A 37 8.76 0.48 16.80
N ASP A 38 7.67 1.21 16.97
CA ASP A 38 6.63 0.88 17.92
C ASP A 38 5.68 -0.11 17.25
N PHE A 39 5.74 -1.34 17.71
CA PHE A 39 5.08 -2.47 17.08
C PHE A 39 4.47 -3.40 18.11
N GLU A 40 3.56 -4.24 17.65
CA GLU A 40 3.00 -5.33 18.42
C GLU A 40 2.86 -6.59 17.55
N TYR A 41 2.67 -7.73 18.20
CA TYR A 41 2.43 -8.99 17.51
C TYR A 41 0.92 -9.21 17.34
N ILE A 42 0.44 -9.13 16.11
CA ILE A 42 -0.97 -9.30 15.77
C ILE A 42 -1.23 -10.63 15.08
N GLU A 43 -2.46 -11.11 15.16
CA GLU A 43 -2.95 -12.13 14.23
C GLU A 43 -3.26 -11.47 12.89
N SER A 44 -2.85 -12.08 11.79
CA SER A 44 -3.07 -11.56 10.44
C SER A 44 -3.77 -12.59 9.58
N ALA A 45 -4.84 -12.18 8.88
CA ALA A 45 -5.49 -13.00 7.87
C ALA A 45 -4.53 -13.38 6.71
N LEU A 46 -3.46 -12.61 6.50
CA LEU A 46 -2.41 -12.91 5.52
C LEU A 46 -1.47 -14.03 5.99
N TYR A 47 -1.38 -14.26 7.30
CA TYR A 47 -0.52 -15.28 7.91
C TYR A 47 -1.31 -16.10 8.96
N PRO A 48 -2.28 -16.92 8.53
CA PRO A 48 -3.15 -17.66 9.45
C PRO A 48 -2.37 -18.54 10.43
N GLY A 49 -2.77 -18.54 11.69
CA GLY A 49 -2.15 -19.35 12.75
C GLY A 49 -0.78 -18.84 13.21
N ARG A 50 -0.37 -17.64 12.80
CA ARG A 50 0.88 -17.01 13.25
C ARG A 50 0.62 -15.59 13.73
N LYS A 51 1.29 -15.22 14.81
CA LYS A 51 1.41 -13.81 15.18
C LYS A 51 2.58 -13.19 14.42
N VAL A 52 2.35 -12.03 13.82
CA VAL A 52 3.34 -11.29 13.03
C VAL A 52 3.56 -9.90 13.62
N PRO A 53 4.79 -9.36 13.57
CA PRO A 53 5.04 -8.01 14.05
C PRO A 53 4.38 -7.00 13.10
N ALA A 54 3.66 -6.03 13.62
CA ALA A 54 3.03 -4.98 12.85
C ALA A 54 3.12 -3.64 13.60
N LEU A 55 3.20 -2.53 12.86
CA LEU A 55 3.18 -1.19 13.46
C LEU A 55 1.91 -1.04 14.31
N LYS A 56 2.07 -0.50 15.51
CA LYS A 56 0.92 -0.25 16.38
C LYS A 56 -0.07 0.72 15.73
N ARG A 57 -1.33 0.55 16.12
CA ARG A 57 -2.39 1.48 15.81
C ARG A 57 -2.85 2.19 17.07
N ASP A 58 -3.18 3.47 16.93
CA ASP A 58 -3.85 4.25 17.94
C ASP A 58 -5.24 3.61 18.20
N PRO A 59 -5.56 3.20 19.43
CA PRO A 59 -6.81 2.51 19.73
C PRO A 59 -8.06 3.42 19.67
N GLN A 60 -7.89 4.74 19.76
CA GLN A 60 -8.99 5.71 19.71
C GLN A 60 -9.36 6.05 18.28
N THR A 61 -8.36 6.24 17.40
CA THR A 61 -8.59 6.65 16.00
C THR A 61 -8.50 5.50 15.01
N GLY A 62 -7.84 4.41 15.40
CA GLY A 62 -7.45 3.32 14.51
C GLY A 62 -6.21 3.62 13.67
N ASN A 63 -5.70 4.85 13.61
CA ASN A 63 -4.61 5.21 12.70
C ASN A 63 -3.27 4.57 13.12
N CYS A 64 -2.29 4.51 12.21
CA CYS A 64 -0.91 4.20 12.58
C CYS A 64 -0.40 5.22 13.62
N VAL A 65 0.29 4.76 14.68
CA VAL A 65 0.83 5.63 15.75
C VAL A 65 1.87 6.65 15.27
N TYR A 66 2.41 6.48 14.06
CA TYR A 66 3.35 7.40 13.44
C TYR A 66 2.69 8.47 12.56
N LEU A 67 1.35 8.46 12.49
CA LEU A 67 0.60 9.47 11.77
C LEU A 67 0.56 10.77 12.59
N MET A 68 1.13 11.83 12.02
CA MET A 68 1.08 13.19 12.54
C MET A 68 0.14 14.05 11.69
N ALA A 69 -0.18 15.25 12.17
CA ALA A 69 -1.07 16.18 11.46
C ALA A 69 -0.56 16.57 10.07
N ASP A 70 0.76 16.58 9.87
CA ASP A 70 1.46 17.02 8.66
C ASP A 70 2.11 15.88 7.86
N GLY A 71 1.98 14.62 8.29
CA GLY A 71 2.54 13.49 7.56
C GLY A 71 2.93 12.28 8.41
N CYS A 72 3.81 11.44 7.87
CA CYS A 72 4.35 10.27 8.55
C CYS A 72 5.68 10.62 9.22
N ALA A 73 5.73 10.52 10.56
CA ALA A 73 6.93 10.82 11.35
C ALA A 73 8.14 9.93 11.03
N ILE A 74 7.90 8.79 10.37
CA ILE A 74 8.93 7.82 10.02
C ILE A 74 9.10 7.66 8.51
N HIS A 75 8.60 8.59 7.68
CA HIS A 75 8.66 8.46 6.22
C HIS A 75 10.09 8.20 5.72
N GLY A 76 11.09 8.91 6.25
CA GLY A 76 12.51 8.74 5.89
C GLY A 76 13.12 7.39 6.30
N ARG A 77 12.46 6.63 7.17
CA ARG A 77 12.86 5.28 7.62
C ARG A 77 11.69 4.29 7.54
N ALA A 78 10.75 4.52 6.62
CA ALA A 78 9.48 3.80 6.58
C ALA A 78 9.72 2.29 6.37
N PRO A 79 8.91 1.39 6.95
CA PRO A 79 9.08 -0.05 6.77
C PRO A 79 9.04 -0.50 5.31
N ALA A 80 9.52 -1.72 5.04
CA ALA A 80 9.61 -2.30 3.71
C ALA A 80 8.27 -2.30 2.97
N ILE A 81 7.16 -2.59 3.66
CA ILE A 81 5.82 -2.55 3.07
C ILE A 81 5.43 -1.12 2.67
N CYS A 82 5.69 -0.13 3.54
CA CYS A 82 5.40 1.27 3.23
C CYS A 82 6.19 1.77 2.02
N ARG A 83 7.48 1.41 1.91
CA ARG A 83 8.33 1.75 0.74
C ARG A 83 7.86 1.07 -0.54
N ARG A 84 7.31 -0.14 -0.42
CA ARG A 84 6.84 -0.93 -1.57
C ARG A 84 5.47 -0.48 -2.05
N PHE A 85 4.60 0.02 -1.19
CA PHE A 85 3.28 0.49 -1.59
C PHE A 85 3.37 1.80 -2.37
N HIS A 86 2.62 1.93 -3.47
CA HIS A 86 2.53 3.17 -4.22
C HIS A 86 1.17 3.30 -4.90
N CYS A 87 0.36 4.30 -4.52
CA CYS A 87 -1.02 4.43 -4.97
C CYS A 87 -1.15 4.63 -6.49
N ALA A 88 -0.16 5.27 -7.15
CA ALA A 88 -0.15 5.39 -8.61
C ALA A 88 -0.05 4.03 -9.31
N ARG A 89 0.71 3.09 -8.73
CA ARG A 89 0.85 1.72 -9.25
C ARG A 89 -0.49 0.99 -9.14
N THR A 90 -1.17 1.14 -8.01
CA THR A 90 -2.54 0.63 -7.80
C THR A 90 -3.50 1.16 -8.87
N PHE A 91 -3.53 2.48 -9.08
CA PHE A 91 -4.41 3.08 -10.08
C PHE A 91 -4.08 2.61 -11.51
N LYS A 92 -2.79 2.57 -11.86
CA LYS A 92 -2.33 2.08 -13.17
C LYS A 92 -2.69 0.61 -13.39
N ALA A 93 -2.52 -0.24 -12.38
CA ALA A 93 -2.90 -1.65 -12.43
C ALA A 93 -4.41 -1.82 -12.66
N LEU A 94 -5.26 -1.05 -11.98
CA LEU A 94 -6.72 -1.06 -12.21
C LEU A 94 -7.09 -0.69 -13.65
N GLY A 95 -6.33 0.21 -14.28
CA GLY A 95 -6.50 0.57 -15.68
C GLY A 95 -6.28 -0.58 -16.66
N ARG A 96 -5.53 -1.62 -16.28
CA ARG A 96 -5.26 -2.82 -17.09
C ARG A 96 -6.35 -3.91 -16.97
N LEU A 97 -7.26 -3.79 -16.00
CA LEU A 97 -8.35 -4.74 -15.80
C LEU A 97 -9.57 -4.43 -16.67
N SER A 98 -10.40 -5.44 -16.90
CA SER A 98 -11.74 -5.25 -17.46
C SER A 98 -12.67 -4.51 -16.48
N ARG A 99 -13.75 -3.90 -17.00
CA ARG A 99 -14.78 -3.26 -16.16
C ARG A 99 -15.38 -4.25 -15.17
N ALA A 100 -15.72 -5.45 -15.61
CA ALA A 100 -16.30 -6.49 -14.75
C ALA A 100 -15.35 -6.90 -13.60
N GLN A 101 -14.04 -6.98 -13.85
CA GLN A 101 -13.06 -7.26 -12.78
C GLN A 101 -13.00 -6.11 -11.77
N ARG A 102 -12.97 -4.85 -12.25
CA ARG A 102 -13.00 -3.68 -11.34
C ARG A 102 -14.26 -3.64 -10.50
N ASP A 103 -15.44 -3.87 -11.10
CA ASP A 103 -16.72 -3.88 -10.41
C ASP A 103 -16.72 -4.95 -9.29
N ARG A 104 -16.14 -6.14 -9.54
CA ARG A 104 -15.97 -7.18 -8.52
C ARG A 104 -15.04 -6.74 -7.39
N LEU A 105 -13.89 -6.14 -7.69
CA LEU A 105 -12.96 -5.67 -6.66
C LEU A 105 -13.59 -4.61 -5.75
N TRP A 106 -14.33 -3.67 -6.34
CA TRP A 106 -15.10 -2.67 -5.57
C TRP A 106 -16.18 -3.31 -4.71
N ALA A 107 -16.98 -4.22 -5.28
CA ALA A 107 -18.06 -4.88 -4.56
C ALA A 107 -17.58 -5.73 -3.38
N ARG A 108 -16.31 -6.18 -3.39
CA ARG A 108 -15.74 -6.92 -2.26
C ARG A 108 -15.47 -6.03 -1.05
N GLY A 109 -15.14 -4.75 -1.23
CA GLY A 109 -14.91 -3.78 -0.13
C GLY A 109 -13.70 -4.03 0.75
N ASP A 110 -12.82 -4.99 0.41
CA ASP A 110 -11.62 -5.36 1.18
C ASP A 110 -10.30 -5.17 0.37
N VAL A 111 -10.40 -4.69 -0.87
CA VAL A 111 -9.23 -4.53 -1.78
C VAL A 111 -8.97 -3.08 -2.14
N LEU A 112 -10.02 -2.28 -2.31
CA LEU A 112 -9.93 -0.93 -2.85
C LEU A 112 -10.55 0.07 -1.87
N GLU A 113 -9.84 1.17 -1.67
CA GLU A 113 -10.30 2.33 -0.92
C GLU A 113 -10.36 3.54 -1.86
N GLU A 114 -11.48 4.26 -1.86
CA GLU A 114 -11.74 5.37 -2.77
C GLU A 114 -10.66 6.45 -2.69
N ALA A 115 -10.36 6.92 -1.48
CA ALA A 115 -9.34 7.95 -1.25
C ALA A 115 -7.96 7.54 -1.79
N ILE A 116 -7.57 6.27 -1.63
CA ILE A 116 -6.31 5.74 -2.15
C ILE A 116 -6.31 5.70 -3.68
N VAL A 117 -7.41 5.27 -4.31
CA VAL A 117 -7.52 5.17 -5.77
C VAL A 117 -7.55 6.56 -6.40
N GLU A 118 -8.25 7.52 -5.81
CA GLU A 118 -8.28 8.92 -6.24
C GLU A 118 -6.89 9.56 -6.15
N ARG A 119 -6.22 9.43 -5.01
CA ARG A 119 -4.83 9.92 -4.88
C ARG A 119 -3.90 9.24 -5.88
N GLY A 120 -4.10 7.94 -6.12
CA GLY A 120 -3.37 7.17 -7.11
C GLY A 120 -3.54 7.71 -8.54
N ARG A 121 -4.73 8.19 -8.89
CA ARG A 121 -5.00 8.85 -10.17
C ARG A 121 -4.15 10.11 -10.33
N ASP A 122 -4.11 10.96 -9.30
CA ASP A 122 -3.35 12.21 -9.33
C ASP A 122 -1.84 11.95 -9.39
N ARG A 123 -1.35 10.95 -8.65
CA ARG A 123 0.06 10.52 -8.73
C ARG A 123 0.44 9.90 -10.05
N HIS A 124 -0.44 9.11 -10.66
CA HIS A 124 -0.19 8.57 -11.99
C HIS A 124 -0.17 9.66 -13.07
N ARG A 125 -1.03 10.69 -12.98
CA ARG A 125 -0.95 11.87 -13.86
C ARG A 125 0.38 12.60 -13.71
N LEU A 126 0.83 12.82 -12.47
CA LEU A 126 2.13 13.44 -12.20
C LEU A 126 3.28 12.59 -12.75
N ALA A 127 3.26 11.27 -12.52
CA ALA A 127 4.26 10.35 -13.04
C ALA A 127 4.40 10.48 -14.57
N LYS A 128 3.27 10.56 -15.29
CA LYS A 128 3.27 10.80 -16.74
C LYS A 128 3.87 12.15 -17.11
N ALA A 129 3.50 13.22 -16.41
CA ALA A 129 4.04 14.56 -16.65
C ALA A 129 5.56 14.64 -16.42
N LEU A 130 6.08 13.85 -15.48
CA LEU A 130 7.51 13.77 -15.17
C LEU A 130 8.27 12.74 -16.02
N GLY A 131 7.60 11.99 -16.90
CA GLY A 131 8.24 10.91 -17.66
C GLY A 131 8.64 9.68 -16.83
N LEU A 132 8.04 9.51 -15.65
CA LEU A 132 8.33 8.43 -14.68
C LEU A 132 7.29 7.31 -14.71
N ASP A 133 6.42 7.23 -15.71
CA ASP A 133 5.39 6.18 -15.75
C ASP A 133 6.00 4.76 -15.83
N ASN A 134 7.18 4.61 -16.43
CA ASN A 134 7.90 3.35 -16.56
C ASN A 134 8.34 2.75 -15.22
N VAL A 135 8.55 3.55 -14.18
CA VAL A 135 8.95 3.02 -12.85
C VAL A 135 7.78 2.39 -12.09
N LEU A 136 6.55 2.59 -12.56
CA LEU A 136 5.34 1.97 -12.02
C LEU A 136 5.11 0.59 -12.68
N ASP A 137 5.91 -0.41 -12.30
CA ASP A 137 5.70 -1.81 -12.69
C ASP A 137 4.38 -2.32 -12.07
N THR A 138 3.48 -2.84 -12.88
CA THR A 138 2.13 -3.25 -12.42
C THR A 138 1.87 -4.75 -12.55
N ASP A 139 2.79 -5.54 -13.10
CA ASP A 139 2.48 -6.92 -13.52
C ASP A 139 2.04 -7.81 -12.36
N MET A 140 2.80 -7.82 -11.25
CA MET A 140 2.43 -8.58 -10.06
C MET A 140 1.10 -8.10 -9.46
N GLN A 141 0.83 -6.79 -9.49
CA GLN A 141 -0.38 -6.21 -8.89
C GLN A 141 -1.62 -6.50 -9.75
N VAL A 142 -1.48 -6.49 -11.08
CA VAL A 142 -2.53 -6.92 -12.00
C VAL A 142 -2.86 -8.39 -11.75
N ALA A 143 -1.87 -9.28 -11.74
CA ALA A 143 -2.10 -10.70 -11.49
C ALA A 143 -2.81 -10.96 -10.13
N ALA A 144 -2.41 -10.23 -9.07
CA ALA A 144 -3.07 -10.31 -7.77
C ALA A 144 -4.53 -9.83 -7.83
N PHE A 145 -4.80 -8.73 -8.52
CA PHE A 145 -6.16 -8.23 -8.70
C PHE A 145 -7.05 -9.15 -9.53
N GLU A 146 -6.51 -9.78 -10.57
CA GLU A 146 -7.24 -10.77 -11.36
C GLU A 146 -7.62 -11.98 -10.51
N ALA A 147 -6.69 -12.49 -9.71
CA ALA A 147 -6.94 -13.58 -8.78
C ALA A 147 -8.01 -13.21 -7.73
N LEU A 148 -7.93 -12.01 -7.15
CA LEU A 148 -8.91 -11.52 -6.18
C LEU A 148 -10.30 -11.29 -6.78
N ALA A 149 -10.38 -10.81 -8.03
CA ALA A 149 -11.62 -10.62 -8.75
C ALA A 149 -12.29 -11.95 -9.14
N ALA A 150 -11.52 -13.04 -9.27
CA ALA A 150 -12.03 -14.38 -9.51
C ALA A 150 -12.38 -15.14 -8.22
N ALA A 151 -11.76 -14.79 -7.10
CA ALA A 151 -11.97 -15.46 -5.82
C ALA A 151 -13.24 -14.96 -5.10
N PRO A 152 -13.96 -15.82 -4.35
CA PRO A 152 -15.01 -15.38 -3.44
C PRO A 152 -14.43 -14.49 -2.33
N ARG A 153 -15.28 -13.63 -1.72
CA ARG A 153 -14.87 -12.84 -0.57
C ARG A 153 -14.47 -13.80 0.57
N ARG A 154 -13.27 -13.63 1.12
CA ARG A 154 -12.86 -14.38 2.31
C ARG A 154 -13.66 -13.79 3.47
N ARG A 155 -14.46 -14.62 4.15
CA ARG A 155 -15.19 -14.26 5.36
C ARG A 155 -14.21 -14.06 6.51
#